data_AF-A0A0Q9RZ18-F1
#
_entry.id   AF-A0A0Q9RZ18-F1
#
_cell.length_a   1.000
_cell.length_b   1.000
_cell.length_c   1.000
_cell.angle_alpha   90.00
_cell.angle_beta   90.00
_cell.angle_gamma   90.00
#
_symmetry.space_group_name_H-M   'P 1'
#
loop_
_entity.id
_entity.type
_entity.pdbx_description
1 polymer ?
#
loop_
_entity_poly.entity_id
_entity_poly.type
_entity_poly.pdbx_seq_one_letter_code
_entity_poly.pdbx_strand_id
1 'polypeptide(L)'
;MVTADEIRSIALSLPETEEHDHWEKPSFRVRSKIYAVIQPDGVVHISFFQAFLLLILKHQADLERHYEDPQKTDEPCDIHVAAGLI
;
A
#
# COMPACT_ATOMS: atom_id res chain seq x y z
N MET A 1 0.51 -21.77 5.53
CA MET A 1 1.37 -21.84 4.32
C MET A 1 1.02 -20.61 3.52
N VAL A 2 1.99 -19.78 3.16
CA VAL A 2 1.71 -18.54 2.42
C VAL A 2 1.33 -18.90 0.98
N THR A 3 0.23 -18.34 0.50
CA THR A 3 -0.34 -18.60 -0.82
C THR A 3 0.04 -17.51 -1.83
N ALA A 4 -0.07 -17.80 -3.12
CA ALA A 4 0.18 -16.83 -4.18
C ALA A 4 -0.77 -15.61 -4.09
N ASP A 5 -2.02 -15.83 -3.68
CA ASP A 5 -2.99 -14.74 -3.50
C ASP A 5 -2.64 -13.85 -2.29
N GLU A 6 -2.14 -14.41 -1.19
CA GLU A 6 -1.63 -13.62 -0.07
C GLU A 6 -0.42 -12.77 -0.49
N ILE A 7 0.52 -13.37 -1.26
CA ILE A 7 1.68 -12.64 -1.79
C ILE A 7 1.21 -11.50 -2.71
N ARG A 8 0.25 -11.76 -3.59
CA ARG A 8 -0.33 -10.74 -4.48
C ARG A 8 -0.98 -9.62 -3.68
N SER A 9 -1.78 -9.97 -2.66
CA SER A 9 -2.44 -8.97 -1.81
C SER A 9 -1.43 -8.06 -1.11
N ILE A 10 -0.33 -8.62 -0.60
CA ILE A 10 0.73 -7.85 0.07
C ILE A 10 1.51 -7.00 -0.94
N ALA A 11 1.86 -7.57 -2.10
CA ALA A 11 2.59 -6.85 -3.11
C ALA A 11 1.79 -5.64 -3.60
N LEU A 12 0.51 -5.83 -3.91
CA LEU A 12 -0.39 -4.77 -4.38
C LEU A 12 -0.77 -3.75 -3.30
N SER A 13 -0.54 -4.03 -2.01
CA SER A 13 -0.72 -3.02 -0.96
C SER A 13 0.40 -1.98 -0.97
N LEU A 14 1.56 -2.29 -1.54
CA LEU A 14 2.66 -1.36 -1.65
C LEU A 14 2.33 -0.28 -2.71
N PRO A 15 2.61 1.00 -2.41
CA PRO A 15 2.27 2.10 -3.31
C PRO A 15 3.04 1.99 -4.62
N GLU A 16 2.39 2.40 -5.72
CA GLU A 16 2.97 2.37 -7.07
C GLU A 16 3.34 0.96 -7.57
N THR A 17 2.81 -0.09 -6.92
CA THR A 17 3.02 -1.47 -7.38
C THR A 17 2.06 -1.82 -8.51
N GLU A 18 2.63 -2.43 -9.55
CA GLU A 18 1.89 -3.02 -10.64
C GLU A 18 2.27 -4.50 -10.79
N GLU A 19 1.26 -5.35 -11.04
CA GLU A 19 1.46 -6.75 -11.44
C GLU A 19 1.59 -6.82 -12.97
N HIS A 20 2.65 -7.49 -13.44
CA HIS A 20 2.93 -7.72 -14.85
C HIS A 20 3.42 -9.15 -15.05
N ASP A 21 3.11 -9.75 -16.20
CA ASP A 21 3.69 -11.04 -16.56
C ASP A 21 5.20 -10.91 -16.89
N HIS A 22 5.99 -11.80 -16.34
CA HIS A 22 7.40 -11.96 -16.66
C HIS A 22 7.72 -13.44 -16.92
N TRP A 23 7.61 -13.83 -18.19
CA TRP A 23 7.78 -15.22 -18.64
C TRP A 23 6.79 -16.19 -17.98
N GLU A 24 5.49 -15.89 -18.11
CA GLU A 24 4.37 -16.69 -17.56
C GLU A 24 4.36 -16.76 -16.02
N LYS A 25 5.09 -15.85 -15.37
CA LYS A 25 5.14 -15.72 -13.92
C LYS A 25 4.64 -14.34 -13.50
N PRO A 26 3.77 -14.26 -12.46
CA PRO A 26 3.41 -12.99 -11.86
C PRO A 26 4.65 -12.27 -11.33
N SER A 27 4.89 -11.06 -11.81
CA SER A 27 5.96 -10.18 -11.35
C SER A 27 5.39 -8.86 -10.85
N PHE A 28 5.94 -8.36 -9.75
CA PHE A 28 5.53 -7.09 -9.16
C PHE A 28 6.62 -6.06 -9.34
N ARG A 29 6.20 -4.87 -9.77
CA ARG A 29 7.09 -3.80 -10.17
C ARG A 29 6.71 -2.49 -9.51
N VAL A 30 7.72 -1.71 -9.18
CA VAL A 30 7.55 -0.30 -8.83
C VAL A 30 8.33 0.51 -9.85
N ARG A 31 7.68 1.45 -10.52
CA ARG A 31 8.30 2.30 -11.56
C ARG A 31 9.09 1.48 -12.58
N SER A 32 8.44 0.43 -13.11
CA SER A 32 9.00 -0.51 -14.10
C SER A 32 10.16 -1.39 -13.65
N LYS A 33 10.55 -1.36 -12.36
CA LYS A 33 11.59 -2.23 -11.80
C LYS A 33 10.97 -3.40 -11.06
N ILE A 34 11.31 -4.62 -11.46
CA ILE A 34 10.88 -5.85 -10.78
C ILE A 34 11.51 -5.90 -9.39
N TYR A 35 10.68 -6.10 -8.37
CA TYR A 35 11.15 -6.35 -7.00
C TYR A 35 10.67 -7.68 -6.45
N ALA A 36 9.57 -8.26 -6.96
CA ALA A 36 9.10 -9.59 -6.57
C ALA A 36 8.65 -10.40 -7.78
N VAL A 37 8.89 -11.72 -7.76
CA VAL A 37 8.37 -12.68 -8.75
C VAL A 37 7.88 -13.91 -8.01
N ILE A 38 6.64 -14.34 -8.28
CA ILE A 38 6.08 -15.58 -7.73
C ILE A 38 6.62 -16.75 -8.56
N GLN A 39 7.28 -17.70 -7.90
CA GLN A 39 7.70 -18.95 -8.52
C GLN A 39 6.60 -20.01 -8.36
N PRO A 40 6.55 -21.01 -9.27
CA PRO A 40 5.54 -22.07 -9.24
C PRO A 40 5.59 -22.96 -7.98
N ASP A 41 6.70 -22.96 -7.24
CA ASP A 41 6.88 -23.67 -5.98
C ASP A 41 6.43 -22.85 -4.74
N GLY A 42 5.91 -21.63 -4.95
CA GLY A 42 5.51 -20.72 -3.87
C GLY A 42 6.67 -19.91 -3.28
N VAL A 43 7.90 -20.06 -3.78
CA VAL A 43 9.04 -19.23 -3.37
C VAL A 43 8.94 -17.87 -4.07
N VAL A 44 9.19 -16.78 -3.34
CA VAL A 44 9.20 -15.43 -3.90
C VAL A 44 10.64 -14.93 -3.99
N HIS A 45 11.08 -14.57 -5.20
CA HIS A 45 12.34 -13.86 -5.36
C HIS A 45 12.14 -12.37 -5.09
N ILE A 46 12.71 -11.86 -4.00
CA ILE A 46 12.65 -10.45 -3.65
C ILE A 46 13.99 -9.78 -3.99
N SER A 47 13.96 -8.77 -4.86
CA SER A 47 15.13 -7.93 -5.13
C SER A 47 15.20 -6.81 -4.11
N PHE A 48 16.23 -6.84 -3.27
CA PHE A 48 16.47 -5.78 -2.29
C PHE A 48 17.37 -4.70 -2.92
N PHE A 49 16.76 -3.59 -3.33
CA PHE A 49 17.49 -2.39 -3.72
C PHE A 49 17.13 -1.24 -2.77
N GLN A 50 18.07 -0.32 -2.54
CA GLN A 50 17.92 0.74 -1.53
C GLN A 50 16.63 1.55 -1.68
N ALA A 51 16.21 1.84 -2.92
CA ALA A 51 14.96 2.57 -3.16
C ALA A 51 13.69 1.76 -2.81
N PHE A 52 13.73 0.42 -2.88
CA PHE A 52 12.61 -0.43 -2.46
C PHE A 52 12.44 -0.44 -0.94
N LEU A 53 13.54 -0.49 -0.20
CA LEU A 53 13.50 -0.39 1.26
C LEU A 53 12.88 0.94 1.72
N LEU A 54 13.27 2.06 1.09
CA LEU A 54 12.69 3.37 1.39
C LEU A 54 11.19 3.43 1.08
N LEU A 55 10.73 2.77 0.01
CA LEU A 55 9.31 2.70 -0.33
C LEU A 55 8.52 1.93 0.74
N ILE A 56 9.03 0.80 1.21
CA ILE A 56 8.40 0.02 2.28
C ILE A 56 8.35 0.84 3.57
N LEU A 57 9.46 1.45 3.98
CA LEU A 57 9.51 2.24 5.21
C LEU A 57 8.58 3.46 5.14
N LYS A 58 8.53 4.12 3.97
CA LYS A 58 7.57 5.20 3.73
C LYS A 58 6.14 4.71 3.83
N HIS A 59 5.82 3.57 3.21
CA HIS A 59 4.48 3.00 3.27
C HIS A 59 4.08 2.64 4.72
N GLN A 60 4.99 2.07 5.51
CA GLN A 60 4.74 1.80 6.93
C GLN A 60 4.50 3.08 7.73
N ALA A 61 5.33 4.12 7.54
CA ALA A 61 5.13 5.41 8.18
C ALA A 61 3.83 6.12 7.75
N ASP A 62 3.40 5.92 6.49
CA ASP A 62 2.14 6.46 5.98
C ASP A 62 0.93 5.71 6.61
N LEU A 63 1.04 4.39 6.81
CA LEU A 63 0.02 3.59 7.51
C LEU A 63 -0.08 3.93 9.00
N GLU A 64 1.06 4.08 9.70
CA GLU A 64 1.08 4.47 11.12
C GLU A 64 0.43 5.84 11.34
N ARG A 65 0.70 6.81 10.44
CA ARG A 65 0.05 8.12 10.48
C ARG A 65 -1.45 8.09 10.24
N HIS A 66 -1.97 7.12 9.48
CA HIS A 66 -3.40 6.93 9.30
C HIS A 66 -4.06 6.17 10.45
N TYR A 67 -3.29 5.38 11.20
CA TYR A 67 -3.81 4.65 12.36
C TYR A 67 -3.89 5.51 13.64
N GLU A 68 -2.99 6.50 13.81
CA GLU A 68 -3.00 7.40 14.97
C GLU A 68 -4.18 8.38 15.03
N ASP A 69 -5.14 8.34 14.10
CA ASP A 69 -6.32 9.22 14.14
C ASP A 69 -7.67 8.48 13.96
N PRO A 70 -8.21 7.86 15.04
CA PRO A 70 -9.57 7.32 15.04
C PRO A 70 -10.65 8.34 15.45
N GLN A 71 -10.34 9.64 15.63
CA GLN A 71 -11.29 10.62 16.20
C GLN A 71 -11.32 12.01 15.56
N LYS A 72 -10.53 12.34 14.54
CA LYS A 72 -10.72 13.59 13.81
C LYS A 72 -11.74 13.41 12.70
N THR A 73 -13.00 13.38 13.12
CA THR A 73 -14.10 13.75 12.24
C THR A 73 -13.80 15.12 11.63
N ASP A 74 -13.89 15.21 10.31
CA ASP A 74 -13.87 16.46 9.56
C ASP A 74 -15.04 17.37 9.99
N GLU A 75 -14.86 18.14 11.04
CA GLU A 75 -15.57 19.38 11.29
C GLU A 75 -14.47 20.44 11.48
N PRO A 76 -14.49 21.62 10.82
CA PRO A 76 -15.68 22.49 10.81
C PRO A 76 -15.88 23.37 9.55
N CYS A 77 -17.11 23.82 9.30
CA CYS A 77 -17.34 25.15 8.70
C CYS A 77 -18.64 25.77 9.21
N ASP A 78 -18.48 26.92 9.84
CA ASP A 78 -19.50 27.80 10.39
C ASP A 78 -20.71 28.04 9.46
N ILE A 79 -21.91 27.84 10.00
CA ILE A 79 -23.05 28.69 9.66
C ILE A 79 -23.63 29.23 10.96
N HIS A 80 -23.12 30.38 11.39
CA HIS A 80 -23.88 31.27 12.25
C HIS A 80 -25.08 31.81 11.44
N VAL A 81 -26.29 31.33 11.73
CA VAL A 81 -27.49 32.14 11.58
C VAL A 81 -28.27 32.09 12.88
N ALA A 82 -28.37 33.26 13.48
CA ALA A 82 -29.16 33.58 14.65
C ALA A 82 -30.63 33.13 14.50
N ALA A 83 -31.18 32.57 15.58
CA ALA A 83 -32.60 32.67 15.89
C ALA A 83 -32.79 32.56 17.41
N GLY A 84 -32.83 33.71 18.07
CA GLY A 84 -33.62 33.86 19.29
C GLY A 84 -35.11 34.01 18.92
N LEU A 85 -35.98 33.76 19.92
CA LEU A 85 -37.44 33.54 19.87
C LEU A 85 -37.77 32.15 19.31
N ILE A 86 -38.45 31.26 20.04
CA ILE A 86 -39.69 31.43 20.82
C ILE A 86 -39.60 30.61 22.12
#